data_AF-A0A4R1RZ35-F1
#
_entry.id   AF-A0A4R1RZ35-F1
#
_cell.length_a   1.000
_cell.length_b   1.000
_cell.length_c   1.000
_cell.angle_alpha   90.00
_cell.angle_beta   90.00
_cell.angle_gamma   90.00
#
_symmetry.space_group_name_H-M   'P 1'
#
loop_
_entity.id
_entity.type
_entity.pdbx_description
1 polymer ?
#
loop_
_entity_poly.entity_id
_entity_poly.type
_entity_poly.pdbx_seq_one_letter_code
_entity_poly.pdbx_strand_id
1 'polypeptide(L)'
;MADDLAVEFFKTARSQCEQTTRWHLIVLAALLYFHVGIVAPFATRSAEKAAIDRDLAEKRAVSAAVAPVSQLTKALADKIDASAKAVSDTLLSDLVERFGKLNEVVAGLIGMDEEEAAGQAGDMLFSPPVQRQQQQQQIQPQGISLRPMAPDLRRMIAHFGTNASAVSQYQEPLTQYIQDVVVSPSFEQANGVWQDQFLPAIDDDIQAATAAIAEARTKTGEAATELADLEKKIEGLRNQVDGLRFTAPADTEWWRTVSGKAGSIGAMMEALAGGIQDAAKSQVNLATLQQKALEAARQQEISSQAVAAELARLEEETKALQSQLGEFGGPLKIVALPLATLAPLLPMIIAVASGVATLLTAAALRKMCLAVSLSAADDQAKLKPWLADIAGRSLPFMTLRTILFAALMAGWILWTLRTTRPLPSFFVSATSMVAMALVLLLACRIWLWLQAARALRQAQEPG
;
A
#
# COMPACT_ATOMS: atom_id res chain seq x y z
N MET A 1 63.62 -32.60 46.08
CA MET A 1 63.56 -32.73 44.61
C MET A 1 62.19 -33.17 44.10
N ALA A 2 61.69 -34.37 44.40
CA ALA A 2 60.33 -34.76 43.97
C ALA A 2 59.23 -33.92 44.65
N ASP A 3 59.41 -33.60 45.93
CA ASP A 3 58.46 -32.76 46.69
C ASP A 3 58.44 -31.31 46.20
N ASP A 4 59.60 -30.72 45.91
CA ASP A 4 59.71 -29.37 45.33
C ASP A 4 59.00 -29.27 43.97
N LEU A 5 59.13 -30.32 43.15
CA LEU A 5 58.49 -30.42 41.85
C LEU A 5 56.96 -30.44 41.97
N ALA A 6 56.40 -31.21 42.92
CA ALA A 6 54.95 -31.28 43.15
C ALA A 6 54.36 -29.94 43.60
N VAL A 7 55.07 -29.20 44.46
CA VAL A 7 54.68 -27.86 44.90
C VAL A 7 54.73 -26.85 43.75
N GLU A 8 55.75 -26.92 42.88
CA GLU A 8 55.82 -26.09 41.68
C GLU A 8 54.68 -26.40 40.70
N PHE A 9 54.40 -27.68 40.43
CA PHE A 9 53.25 -28.09 39.61
C PHE A 9 51.92 -27.55 40.15
N PHE A 10 51.74 -27.57 41.47
CA PHE A 10 50.55 -27.00 42.10
C PHE A 10 50.47 -25.47 41.89
N LYS A 11 51.57 -24.75 42.11
CA LYS A 11 51.62 -23.28 41.91
C LYS A 11 51.30 -22.91 40.47
N THR A 12 51.83 -23.65 39.49
CA THR A 12 51.53 -23.43 38.07
C THR A 12 50.07 -23.72 37.76
N ALA A 13 49.51 -24.83 38.24
CA ALA A 13 48.10 -25.16 38.03
C ALA A 13 47.17 -24.12 38.68
N ARG A 14 47.54 -23.62 39.87
CA ARG A 14 46.87 -22.50 40.56
C ARG A 14 46.89 -21.22 39.75
N SER A 15 48.06 -20.78 39.29
CA SER A 15 48.18 -19.60 38.44
C SER A 15 47.32 -19.75 37.18
N GLN A 16 47.34 -20.93 36.55
CA GLN A 16 46.51 -21.24 35.38
C GLN A 16 45.01 -21.13 35.69
N CYS A 17 44.54 -21.63 36.84
CA CYS A 17 43.13 -21.57 37.23
C CYS A 17 42.67 -20.14 37.54
N GLU A 18 43.48 -19.37 38.27
CA GLU A 18 43.19 -17.96 38.57
C GLU A 18 43.19 -17.12 37.28
N GLN A 19 44.16 -17.34 36.39
CA GLN A 19 44.23 -16.70 35.09
C GLN A 19 43.03 -17.08 34.20
N THR A 20 42.66 -18.36 34.15
CA THR A 20 41.48 -18.84 33.39
C THR A 20 40.20 -18.20 33.91
N THR A 21 40.05 -18.07 35.22
CA THR A 21 38.86 -17.45 35.84
C THR A 21 38.77 -15.97 35.47
N ARG A 22 39.89 -15.23 35.53
CA ARG A 22 39.95 -13.83 35.11
C ARG A 22 39.59 -13.66 33.63
N TRP A 23 40.19 -14.47 32.75
CA TRP A 23 39.86 -14.45 31.32
C TRP A 23 38.41 -14.83 31.04
N HIS A 24 37.85 -15.80 31.77
CA HIS A 24 36.45 -16.17 31.62
C HIS A 24 35.54 -14.98 31.89
N LEU A 25 35.78 -14.24 32.98
CA LEU A 25 35.00 -13.03 33.30
C LEU A 25 35.16 -11.94 32.23
N ILE A 26 36.37 -11.73 31.73
CA ILE A 26 36.63 -10.75 30.65
C ILE A 26 35.88 -11.15 29.37
N VAL A 27 35.95 -12.43 28.97
CA VAL A 27 35.25 -12.94 27.78
C VAL A 27 33.74 -12.83 27.94
N LEU A 28 33.17 -13.18 29.10
CA LEU A 28 31.74 -13.01 29.34
C LEU A 28 31.32 -11.55 29.33
N ALA A 29 32.12 -10.64 29.91
CA ALA A 29 31.85 -9.21 29.86
C ALA A 29 31.88 -8.67 28.42
N ALA A 30 32.86 -9.09 27.62
CA ALA A 30 32.96 -8.72 26.21
C ALA A 30 31.77 -9.26 25.38
N LEU A 31 31.39 -10.53 25.59
CA LEU A 31 30.21 -11.12 24.94
C LEU A 31 28.91 -10.46 25.37
N LEU A 32 28.81 -10.03 26.64
CA LEU A 32 27.65 -9.30 27.14
C LEU A 32 27.56 -7.92 26.51
N TYR A 33 28.68 -7.19 26.44
CA TYR A 33 28.76 -5.92 25.74
C TYR A 33 28.39 -6.08 24.25
N PHE A 34 28.93 -7.09 23.59
CA PHE A 34 28.62 -7.38 22.19
C PHE A 34 27.14 -7.73 21.99
N HIS A 35 26.54 -8.51 22.90
CA HIS A 35 25.12 -8.83 22.85
C HIS A 35 24.25 -7.57 23.00
N VAL A 36 24.49 -6.78 24.06
CA VAL A 36 23.61 -5.67 24.45
C VAL A 36 23.88 -4.41 23.63
N GLY A 37 25.14 -4.11 23.35
CA GLY A 37 25.56 -2.91 22.65
C GLY A 37 25.46 -2.99 21.13
N ILE A 38 25.51 -4.20 20.55
CA ILE A 38 25.57 -4.36 19.08
C ILE A 38 24.46 -5.28 18.57
N VAL A 39 24.42 -6.54 19.01
CA VAL A 39 23.52 -7.54 18.44
C VAL A 39 22.05 -7.22 18.71
N ALA A 40 21.70 -6.81 19.93
CA ALA A 40 20.33 -6.47 20.27
C ALA A 40 19.82 -5.22 19.51
N PRO A 41 20.57 -4.10 19.45
CA PRO A 41 20.23 -2.97 18.59
C PRO A 41 20.12 -3.35 17.11
N PHE A 42 21.07 -4.13 16.58
CA PHE A 42 21.04 -4.58 15.20
C PHE A 42 19.80 -5.41 14.87
N ALA A 43 19.45 -6.37 15.74
CA ALA A 43 18.28 -7.22 15.54
C ALA A 43 16.97 -6.40 15.61
N THR A 44 16.90 -5.44 16.53
CA THR A 44 15.75 -4.53 16.66
C THR A 44 15.60 -3.66 15.41
N ARG A 45 16.68 -3.02 14.95
CA ARG A 45 16.68 -2.18 13.74
C ARG A 45 16.42 -2.98 12.46
N SER A 46 16.91 -4.22 12.39
CA SER A 46 16.63 -5.11 11.25
C SER A 46 15.15 -5.49 11.19
N ALA A 47 14.53 -5.77 12.34
CA ALA A 47 13.10 -6.05 12.43
C ALA A 47 12.25 -4.81 12.06
N GLU A 48 12.65 -3.63 12.54
CA GLU A 48 12.03 -2.35 12.19
C GLU A 48 12.12 -2.08 10.68
N LYS A 49 13.31 -2.26 10.08
CA LYS A 49 13.50 -2.14 8.63
C LYS A 49 12.60 -3.11 7.86
N ALA A 50 12.53 -4.38 8.26
CA ALA A 50 11.67 -5.36 7.61
C ALA A 50 10.17 -5.06 7.77
N ALA A 51 9.76 -4.36 8.83
CA ALA A 51 8.40 -3.86 8.98
C ALA A 51 8.13 -2.65 8.06
N ILE A 52 9.06 -1.69 8.01
CA ILE A 52 8.98 -0.51 7.12
C ILE A 52 8.95 -0.95 5.65
N ASP A 53 9.82 -1.88 5.25
CA ASP A 53 9.90 -2.34 3.85
C ASP A 53 8.61 -3.06 3.43
N ARG A 54 7.94 -3.79 4.34
CA ARG A 54 6.62 -4.40 4.08
C ARG A 54 5.53 -3.34 3.93
N ASP A 55 5.47 -2.37 4.83
CA ASP A 55 4.48 -1.30 4.77
C ASP A 55 4.68 -0.41 3.52
N LEU A 56 5.95 -0.17 3.13
CA LEU A 56 6.30 0.52 1.88
C LEU A 56 5.80 -0.26 0.65
N ALA A 57 6.00 -1.59 0.64
CA ALA A 57 5.52 -2.43 -0.45
C ALA A 57 3.99 -2.43 -0.55
N GLU A 58 3.29 -2.47 0.59
CA GLU A 58 1.83 -2.38 0.67
C GLU A 58 1.33 -1.02 0.14
N LYS A 59 1.90 0.10 0.61
CA LYS A 59 1.53 1.45 0.12
C LYS A 59 1.80 1.65 -1.37
N ARG A 60 2.91 1.10 -1.89
CA ARG A 60 3.20 1.12 -3.33
C ARG A 60 2.19 0.28 -4.12
N ALA A 61 1.80 -0.88 -3.60
CA ALA A 61 0.77 -1.71 -4.22
C ALA A 61 -0.60 -1.00 -4.25
N VAL A 62 -0.99 -0.33 -3.15
CA VAL A 62 -2.20 0.50 -3.09
C VAL A 62 -2.16 1.62 -4.13
N SER A 63 -1.06 2.39 -4.18
CA SER A 63 -0.91 3.47 -5.15
C SER A 63 -1.00 2.96 -6.59
N ALA A 64 -0.35 1.85 -6.90
CA ALA A 64 -0.38 1.23 -8.23
C ALA A 64 -1.77 0.69 -8.61
N ALA A 65 -2.53 0.18 -7.64
CA ALA A 65 -3.88 -0.33 -7.86
C ALA A 65 -4.92 0.80 -8.05
N VAL A 66 -4.78 1.91 -7.32
CA VAL A 66 -5.73 3.05 -7.36
C VAL A 66 -5.49 3.96 -8.57
N ALA A 67 -4.25 4.08 -9.05
CA ALA A 67 -3.91 4.94 -10.20
C ALA A 67 -4.76 4.71 -11.46
N PRO A 68 -4.91 3.48 -12.00
CA PRO A 68 -5.72 3.24 -13.19
C PRO A 68 -7.20 3.53 -12.95
N VAL A 69 -7.72 3.24 -11.75
CA VAL A 69 -9.10 3.54 -11.38
C VAL A 69 -9.36 5.05 -11.44
N SER A 70 -8.48 5.85 -10.85
CA SER A 70 -8.60 7.32 -10.86
C SER A 70 -8.59 7.89 -12.29
N GLN A 71 -7.75 7.34 -13.17
CA GLN A 71 -7.69 7.75 -14.57
C GLN A 71 -8.95 7.37 -15.36
N LEU A 72 -9.44 6.13 -15.20
CA LEU A 72 -10.65 5.66 -15.88
C LEU A 72 -11.88 6.44 -15.43
N THR A 73 -12.08 6.65 -14.13
CA THR A 73 -13.21 7.44 -13.63
C THR A 73 -13.16 8.88 -14.12
N LYS A 74 -11.96 9.48 -14.24
CA LYS A 74 -11.80 10.80 -14.82
C LYS A 74 -12.24 10.83 -16.29
N ALA A 75 -11.68 9.92 -17.08
CA ALA A 75 -11.96 9.83 -18.51
C ALA A 75 -13.45 9.60 -18.76
N LEU A 76 -14.09 8.78 -17.93
CA LEU A 76 -15.54 8.56 -17.95
C LEU A 76 -16.31 9.85 -17.69
N ALA A 77 -15.99 10.59 -16.62
CA ALA A 77 -16.66 11.85 -16.29
C ALA A 77 -16.49 12.89 -17.42
N ASP A 78 -15.27 13.06 -17.93
CA ASP A 78 -14.96 13.98 -19.03
C ASP A 78 -15.73 13.59 -20.32
N LYS A 79 -15.85 12.29 -20.61
CA LYS A 79 -16.58 11.77 -21.78
C LYS A 79 -18.08 11.98 -21.66
N ILE A 80 -18.68 11.76 -20.49
CA ILE A 80 -20.11 11.99 -20.25
C ILE A 80 -20.43 13.48 -20.44
N ASP A 81 -19.63 14.37 -19.85
CA ASP A 81 -19.80 15.83 -19.98
C ASP A 81 -19.71 16.27 -21.45
N ALA A 82 -18.65 15.83 -22.15
CA ALA A 82 -18.44 16.15 -23.56
C ALA A 82 -19.57 15.63 -24.46
N SER A 83 -20.04 14.41 -24.21
CA SER A 83 -21.12 13.78 -25.00
C SER A 83 -22.46 14.49 -24.80
N ALA A 84 -22.81 14.78 -23.55
CA ALA A 84 -24.05 15.47 -23.24
C ALA A 84 -24.07 16.91 -23.75
N LYS A 85 -22.93 17.59 -23.69
CA LYS A 85 -22.75 18.90 -24.31
C LYS A 85 -22.91 18.83 -25.83
N ALA A 86 -22.29 17.85 -26.49
CA ALA A 86 -22.42 17.68 -27.94
C ALA A 86 -23.87 17.44 -28.38
N VAL A 87 -24.63 16.60 -27.65
CA VAL A 87 -26.06 16.37 -27.92
C VAL A 87 -26.88 17.65 -27.69
N SER A 88 -26.61 18.37 -26.60
CA SER A 88 -27.31 19.62 -26.28
C SER A 88 -27.06 20.73 -27.29
N ASP A 89 -25.81 20.90 -27.72
CA ASP A 89 -25.42 21.89 -28.74
C ASP A 89 -26.10 21.55 -30.09
N THR A 90 -26.15 20.26 -30.43
CA THR A 90 -26.84 19.78 -31.64
C THR A 90 -28.35 20.02 -31.55
N LEU A 91 -28.98 19.70 -30.42
CA LEU A 91 -30.40 19.93 -30.18
C LEU A 91 -30.74 21.43 -30.27
N LEU A 92 -29.93 22.29 -29.65
CA LEU A 92 -30.13 23.74 -29.71
C LEU A 92 -30.00 24.25 -31.15
N SER A 93 -28.97 23.81 -31.87
CA SER A 93 -28.76 24.20 -33.27
C SER A 93 -29.94 23.77 -34.15
N ASP A 94 -30.41 22.53 -34.03
CA ASP A 94 -31.54 21.99 -34.79
C ASP A 94 -32.84 22.76 -34.48
N LEU A 95 -33.12 23.03 -33.20
CA LEU A 95 -34.27 23.85 -32.81
C LEU A 95 -34.18 25.27 -33.38
N VAL A 96 -33.02 25.94 -33.28
CA VAL A 96 -32.84 27.29 -33.82
C VAL A 96 -33.06 27.31 -35.33
N GLU A 97 -32.51 26.34 -36.06
CA GLU A 97 -32.65 26.26 -37.52
C GLU A 97 -34.10 25.97 -37.92
N ARG A 98 -34.77 24.98 -37.30
CA ARG A 98 -36.18 24.66 -37.57
C ARG A 98 -37.12 25.81 -37.25
N PHE A 99 -36.92 26.51 -36.13
CA PHE A 99 -37.71 27.69 -35.80
C PHE A 99 -37.42 28.87 -36.72
N GLY A 100 -36.17 29.03 -37.17
CA GLY A 100 -35.82 30.00 -38.21
C GLY A 100 -36.59 29.72 -39.49
N LYS A 101 -36.63 28.47 -39.94
CA LYS A 101 -37.40 28.06 -41.12
C LYS A 101 -38.90 28.27 -40.94
N LEU A 102 -39.43 27.95 -39.76
CA LEU A 102 -40.84 28.19 -39.46
C LEU A 102 -41.20 29.68 -39.52
N ASN A 103 -40.34 30.56 -39.01
CA ASN A 103 -40.56 31.99 -39.06
C ASN A 103 -40.60 32.51 -40.51
N GLU A 104 -39.72 32.03 -41.39
CA GLU A 104 -39.77 32.35 -42.82
C GLU A 104 -41.09 31.91 -43.46
N VAL A 105 -41.54 30.70 -43.14
CA VAL A 105 -42.79 30.14 -43.67
C VAL A 105 -43.99 30.95 -43.19
N VAL A 106 -44.08 31.26 -41.90
CA VAL A 106 -45.17 32.05 -41.33
C VAL A 106 -45.17 33.46 -41.95
N ALA A 107 -44.01 34.11 -42.09
CA ALA A 107 -43.93 35.41 -42.75
C ALA A 107 -44.37 35.35 -44.22
N GLY A 108 -44.02 34.28 -44.93
CA GLY A 108 -44.50 34.02 -46.30
C GLY A 108 -46.00 33.84 -46.37
N LEU A 109 -46.60 33.07 -45.45
CA LEU A 109 -48.05 32.86 -45.38
C LEU A 109 -48.81 34.15 -45.07
N ILE A 110 -48.29 35.01 -44.20
CA ILE A 110 -48.88 36.32 -43.89
C ILE A 110 -48.93 37.24 -45.11
N GLY A 111 -48.00 37.08 -46.07
CA GLY A 111 -47.95 37.85 -47.31
C GLY A 111 -48.79 37.29 -48.45
N MET A 112 -49.49 36.18 -48.25
CA MET A 112 -50.32 35.50 -49.27
C MET A 112 -51.81 35.76 -49.06
N ASP A 113 -52.59 35.63 -50.13
CA ASP A 113 -54.05 35.55 -50.02
C ASP A 113 -54.50 34.20 -49.43
N GLU A 114 -55.68 34.17 -48.79
CA GLU A 114 -56.21 33.01 -48.07
C GLU A 114 -56.27 31.71 -48.89
N GLU A 115 -56.69 31.81 -50.16
CA GLU A 115 -56.76 30.64 -51.06
C GLU A 115 -55.38 30.19 -51.53
N GLU A 116 -54.45 31.13 -51.74
CA GLU A 116 -53.06 30.83 -52.14
C GLU A 116 -52.29 30.15 -50.99
N ALA A 117 -52.48 30.65 -49.77
CA ALA A 117 -51.91 30.11 -48.55
C ALA A 117 -52.40 28.69 -48.25
N ALA A 118 -53.69 28.41 -48.49
CA ALA A 118 -54.26 27.06 -48.36
C ALA A 118 -53.90 26.12 -49.52
N GLY A 119 -53.55 26.68 -50.69
CA GLY A 119 -53.25 25.94 -51.91
C GLY A 119 -51.81 25.47 -52.03
N GLN A 120 -51.43 25.07 -53.25
CA GLN A 120 -50.09 24.55 -53.57
C GLN A 120 -48.98 25.59 -53.34
N ALA A 121 -49.28 26.88 -53.54
CA ALA A 121 -48.33 27.96 -53.31
C ALA A 121 -47.88 28.03 -51.84
N GLY A 122 -48.83 27.95 -50.89
CA GLY A 122 -48.51 27.86 -49.46
C GLY A 122 -47.76 26.58 -49.07
N ASP A 123 -48.04 25.45 -49.72
CA ASP A 123 -47.31 24.19 -49.44
C ASP A 123 -45.84 24.27 -49.87
N MET A 124 -45.56 24.95 -50.98
CA MET A 124 -44.19 25.15 -51.47
C MET A 124 -43.31 25.97 -50.51
N LEU A 125 -43.88 26.71 -49.54
CA LEU A 125 -43.07 27.42 -48.54
C LEU A 125 -42.34 26.45 -47.60
N PHE A 126 -42.91 25.27 -47.35
CA PHE A 126 -42.39 24.27 -46.40
C PHE A 126 -41.27 23.40 -46.98
N SER A 127 -41.11 23.39 -48.30
CA SER A 127 -40.11 22.61 -49.02
C SER A 127 -39.27 23.51 -49.93
N PRO A 128 -37.93 23.52 -49.83
CA PRO A 128 -37.13 24.25 -50.80
C PRO A 128 -37.38 23.68 -52.21
N PRO A 129 -37.53 24.52 -53.25
CA PRO A 129 -37.67 24.02 -54.61
C PRO A 129 -36.41 23.22 -54.96
N VAL A 130 -36.57 21.95 -55.32
CA VAL A 130 -35.47 21.16 -55.85
C VAL A 130 -35.05 21.82 -57.17
N GLN A 131 -33.99 22.64 -57.13
CA GLN A 131 -33.39 23.19 -58.33
C GLN A 131 -32.84 22.01 -59.16
N ARG A 132 -33.67 21.50 -60.07
CA ARG A 132 -33.29 20.44 -61.02
C ARG A 132 -32.37 20.95 -62.12
N GLN A 133 -31.93 22.20 -62.09
CA GLN A 133 -31.06 22.76 -63.12
C GLN A 133 -29.63 22.91 -62.59
N GLN A 134 -28.74 22.11 -63.19
CA GLN A 134 -27.28 22.05 -63.03
C GLN A 134 -26.75 21.18 -61.87
N GLN A 135 -26.97 19.87 -62.01
CA GLN A 135 -26.07 18.85 -61.49
C GLN A 135 -24.67 19.06 -62.07
N GLN A 136 -23.77 19.70 -61.32
CA GLN A 136 -22.36 19.29 -61.21
C GLN A 136 -21.67 20.04 -60.05
N GLN A 137 -21.35 19.28 -59.01
CA GLN A 137 -20.22 19.46 -58.08
C GLN A 137 -20.31 20.35 -56.82
N GLN A 138 -21.48 20.76 -56.34
CA GLN A 138 -21.59 21.15 -54.93
C GLN A 138 -22.71 20.39 -54.24
N ILE A 139 -22.33 19.56 -53.26
CA ILE A 139 -23.21 19.08 -52.21
C ILE A 139 -23.62 20.33 -51.44
N GLN A 140 -24.63 21.05 -51.91
CA GLN A 140 -25.28 22.04 -51.08
C GLN A 140 -25.96 21.28 -49.94
N PRO A 141 -25.77 21.70 -48.68
CA PRO A 141 -26.50 21.11 -47.57
C PRO A 141 -27.99 21.21 -47.90
N GLN A 142 -28.67 20.07 -47.90
CA GLN A 142 -30.13 20.03 -48.05
C GLN A 142 -30.70 20.81 -46.87
N GLY A 143 -31.26 21.99 -47.13
CA GLY A 143 -31.88 22.80 -46.09
C GLY A 143 -33.01 22.03 -45.39
N ILE A 144 -33.23 22.33 -44.11
CA ILE A 144 -34.27 21.68 -43.31
C ILE A 144 -35.64 21.84 -43.99
N SER A 145 -36.31 20.71 -44.23
CA SER A 145 -37.69 20.67 -44.72
C SER A 145 -38.64 20.50 -43.54
N LEU A 146 -39.66 21.34 -43.46
CA LEU A 146 -40.73 21.19 -42.47
C LEU A 146 -41.90 20.42 -43.09
N ARG A 147 -42.63 19.64 -42.28
CA ARG A 147 -43.88 19.03 -42.74
C ARG A 147 -44.90 20.14 -43.01
N PRO A 148 -45.61 20.17 -44.15
CA PRO A 148 -46.59 21.23 -44.40
C PRO A 148 -47.67 21.34 -43.31
N MET A 149 -48.07 22.58 -42.99
CA MET A 149 -49.22 22.83 -42.11
C MET A 149 -50.54 22.44 -42.80
N ALA A 150 -51.54 22.08 -41.99
CA ALA A 150 -52.89 21.87 -42.50
C ALA A 150 -53.39 23.11 -43.26
N PRO A 151 -54.11 22.95 -44.40
CA PRO A 151 -54.59 24.07 -45.21
C PRO A 151 -55.37 25.13 -44.41
N ASP A 152 -56.22 24.68 -43.47
CA ASP A 152 -57.01 25.59 -42.64
C ASP A 152 -56.14 26.43 -41.70
N LEU A 153 -55.07 25.85 -41.14
CA LEU A 153 -54.11 26.60 -40.32
C LEU A 153 -53.36 27.64 -41.14
N ARG A 154 -52.95 27.29 -42.37
CA ARG A 154 -52.30 28.23 -43.30
C ARG A 154 -53.22 29.39 -43.66
N ARG A 155 -54.51 29.11 -43.94
CA ARG A 155 -55.53 30.12 -44.19
C ARG A 155 -55.74 31.05 -43.00
N MET A 156 -55.85 30.49 -41.79
CA MET A 156 -56.00 31.28 -40.57
C MET A 156 -54.80 32.21 -40.32
N ILE A 157 -53.57 31.73 -40.57
CA ILE A 157 -52.35 32.54 -40.45
C ILE A 157 -52.34 33.68 -41.48
N ALA A 158 -52.69 33.42 -42.74
CA ALA A 158 -52.78 34.45 -43.77
C ALA A 158 -53.85 35.52 -43.43
N HIS A 159 -55.03 35.08 -42.97
CA HIS A 159 -56.15 35.96 -42.65
C HIS A 159 -55.90 36.82 -41.39
N PHE A 160 -55.38 36.22 -40.30
CA PHE A 160 -55.27 36.89 -39.00
C PHE A 160 -53.85 37.36 -38.65
N GLY A 161 -52.82 36.94 -39.38
CA GLY A 161 -51.43 37.10 -38.96
C GLY A 161 -50.90 38.54 -38.91
N THR A 162 -51.57 39.50 -39.56
CA THR A 162 -51.27 40.94 -39.44
C THR A 162 -52.03 41.62 -38.30
N ASN A 163 -53.05 40.96 -37.75
CA ASN A 163 -53.91 41.52 -36.71
C ASN A 163 -53.53 40.97 -35.32
N ALA A 164 -52.77 41.76 -34.57
CA ALA A 164 -52.34 41.42 -33.22
C ALA A 164 -53.51 41.05 -32.27
N SER A 165 -54.72 41.57 -32.49
CA SER A 165 -55.89 41.27 -31.66
C SER A 165 -56.55 39.92 -31.98
N ALA A 166 -56.20 39.29 -33.11
CA ALA A 166 -56.76 38.02 -33.57
C ALA A 166 -55.78 36.84 -33.52
N VAL A 167 -54.56 37.05 -33.00
CA VAL A 167 -53.52 36.02 -32.86
C VAL A 167 -54.01 34.80 -32.08
N SER A 168 -54.88 35.01 -31.09
CA SER A 168 -55.49 33.95 -30.30
C SER A 168 -56.28 32.93 -31.15
N GLN A 169 -56.76 33.29 -32.33
CA GLN A 169 -57.57 32.42 -33.19
C GLN A 169 -56.76 31.31 -33.88
N TYR A 170 -55.46 31.49 -34.07
CA TYR A 170 -54.58 30.47 -34.69
C TYR A 170 -53.42 30.03 -33.79
N GLN A 171 -53.25 30.67 -32.63
CA GLN A 171 -52.15 30.40 -31.69
C GLN A 171 -52.14 28.96 -31.19
N GLU A 172 -53.29 28.40 -30.80
CA GLU A 172 -53.37 27.04 -30.28
C GLU A 172 -53.07 25.99 -31.39
N PRO A 173 -53.71 26.03 -32.57
CA PRO A 173 -53.33 25.16 -33.70
C PRO A 173 -51.86 25.29 -34.12
N LEU A 174 -51.31 26.51 -34.12
CA LEU A 174 -49.89 26.74 -34.44
C LEU A 174 -48.97 26.16 -33.37
N THR A 175 -49.32 26.30 -32.09
CA THR A 175 -48.58 25.72 -30.96
C THR A 175 -48.55 24.19 -31.07
N GLN A 176 -49.68 23.57 -31.39
CA GLN A 176 -49.76 22.12 -31.60
C GLN A 176 -48.87 21.68 -32.78
N TYR A 177 -48.91 22.40 -33.90
CA TYR A 177 -48.03 22.13 -35.03
C TYR A 177 -46.54 22.27 -34.65
N ILE A 178 -46.17 23.31 -33.91
CA ILE A 178 -44.80 23.51 -33.42
C ILE A 178 -44.35 22.35 -32.56
N GLN A 179 -45.22 21.90 -31.64
CA GLN A 179 -44.92 20.76 -30.80
C GLN A 179 -44.68 19.49 -31.63
N ASP A 180 -45.57 19.19 -32.58
CA ASP A 180 -45.54 17.94 -33.34
C ASP A 180 -44.45 17.88 -34.42
N VAL A 181 -44.10 19.03 -35.02
CA VAL A 181 -43.24 19.08 -36.23
C VAL A 181 -41.86 19.65 -35.95
N VAL A 182 -41.73 20.51 -34.94
CA VAL A 182 -40.46 21.15 -34.59
C VAL A 182 -39.91 20.56 -33.30
N VAL A 183 -40.65 20.64 -32.20
CA VAL A 183 -40.13 20.30 -30.88
C VAL A 183 -39.94 18.80 -30.72
N SER A 184 -41.01 18.00 -30.79
CA SER A 184 -40.95 16.56 -30.52
C SER A 184 -39.91 15.82 -31.39
N PRO A 185 -39.82 16.04 -32.72
CA PRO A 185 -38.82 15.38 -33.55
C PRO A 185 -37.38 15.73 -33.17
N SER A 186 -37.10 16.97 -32.77
CA SER A 186 -35.76 17.40 -32.36
C SER A 186 -35.33 16.69 -31.07
N PHE A 187 -36.24 16.59 -30.10
CA PHE A 187 -35.99 15.87 -28.85
C PHE A 187 -35.89 14.35 -29.07
N GLU A 188 -36.72 13.75 -29.92
CA GLU A 188 -36.62 12.35 -30.31
C GLU A 188 -35.27 12.04 -30.96
N GLN A 189 -34.81 12.89 -31.88
CA GLN A 189 -33.50 12.75 -32.51
C GLN A 189 -32.36 12.87 -31.49
N ALA A 190 -32.40 13.86 -30.59
CA ALA A 190 -31.40 14.01 -29.54
C ALA A 190 -31.35 12.78 -28.61
N ASN A 191 -32.51 12.26 -28.20
CA ASN A 191 -32.61 11.05 -27.40
C ASN A 191 -32.11 9.80 -28.15
N GLY A 192 -32.38 9.70 -29.45
CA GLY A 192 -31.86 8.62 -30.30
C GLY A 192 -30.34 8.67 -30.42
N VAL A 193 -29.77 9.85 -30.69
CA VAL A 193 -28.31 10.05 -30.72
C VAL A 193 -27.66 9.68 -29.38
N TRP A 194 -28.26 10.11 -28.27
CA TRP A 194 -27.79 9.74 -26.93
C TRP A 194 -27.78 8.22 -26.73
N GLN A 195 -28.89 7.55 -27.00
CA GLN A 195 -29.06 6.11 -26.77
C GLN A 195 -28.22 5.26 -27.72
N ASP A 196 -28.14 5.63 -29.00
CA ASP A 196 -27.54 4.79 -30.03
C ASP A 196 -26.04 5.04 -30.20
N GLN A 197 -25.56 6.27 -29.98
CA GLN A 197 -24.16 6.64 -30.26
C GLN A 197 -23.31 6.75 -29.00
N PHE A 198 -23.83 7.39 -27.94
CA PHE A 198 -23.02 7.74 -26.78
C PHE A 198 -23.16 6.72 -25.64
N LEU A 199 -24.39 6.27 -25.37
CA LEU A 199 -24.67 5.38 -24.25
C LEU A 199 -23.85 4.07 -24.29
N PRO A 200 -23.72 3.34 -25.42
CA PRO A 200 -22.97 2.08 -25.45
C PRO A 200 -21.49 2.27 -25.07
N ALA A 201 -20.88 3.34 -25.57
CA ALA A 201 -19.48 3.64 -25.30
C ALA A 201 -19.25 4.13 -23.85
N ILE A 202 -20.26 4.77 -23.23
CA ILE A 202 -20.20 5.15 -21.81
C ILE A 202 -20.37 3.89 -20.93
N ASP A 203 -21.26 2.99 -21.31
CA ASP A 203 -21.49 1.72 -20.62
C ASP A 203 -20.24 0.83 -20.60
N ASP A 204 -19.52 0.74 -21.72
CA ASP A 204 -18.24 0.02 -21.81
C ASP A 204 -17.20 0.61 -20.85
N ASP A 205 -17.09 1.94 -20.77
CA ASP A 205 -16.15 2.62 -19.87
C ASP A 205 -16.55 2.45 -18.39
N ILE A 206 -17.86 2.43 -18.08
CA ILE A 206 -18.38 2.12 -16.75
C ILE A 206 -18.00 0.69 -16.35
N GLN A 207 -18.18 -0.29 -17.24
CA GLN A 207 -17.80 -1.67 -16.96
C GLN A 207 -16.28 -1.81 -16.74
N ALA A 208 -15.47 -1.13 -17.56
CA ALA A 208 -14.02 -1.10 -17.40
C ALA A 208 -13.60 -0.49 -16.04
N ALA A 209 -14.23 0.61 -15.64
CA ALA A 209 -13.97 1.24 -14.35
C ALA A 209 -14.37 0.32 -13.18
N THR A 210 -15.54 -0.31 -13.24
CA THR A 210 -16.02 -1.26 -12.22
C THR A 210 -15.12 -2.48 -12.11
N ALA A 211 -14.66 -3.03 -13.23
CA ALA A 211 -13.71 -4.15 -13.24
C ALA A 211 -12.36 -3.75 -12.60
N ALA A 212 -11.84 -2.57 -12.93
CA ALA A 212 -10.60 -2.05 -12.34
C ALA A 212 -10.74 -1.83 -10.82
N ILE A 213 -11.91 -1.36 -10.36
CA ILE A 213 -12.20 -1.22 -8.92
C ILE A 213 -12.22 -2.59 -8.23
N ALA A 214 -12.91 -3.57 -8.82
CA ALA A 214 -12.98 -4.91 -8.26
C ALA A 214 -11.57 -5.53 -8.16
N GLU A 215 -10.74 -5.38 -9.18
CA GLU A 215 -9.36 -5.83 -9.16
C GLU A 215 -8.55 -5.12 -8.06
N ALA A 216 -8.66 -3.79 -7.97
CA ALA A 216 -7.96 -3.01 -6.94
C ALA A 216 -8.35 -3.45 -5.52
N ARG A 217 -9.64 -3.71 -5.27
CA ARG A 217 -10.14 -4.18 -3.96
C ARG A 217 -9.51 -5.51 -3.53
N THR A 218 -9.21 -6.42 -4.46
CA THR A 218 -8.53 -7.68 -4.11
C THR A 218 -7.08 -7.49 -3.66
N LYS A 219 -6.46 -6.38 -4.06
CA LYS A 219 -5.04 -6.08 -3.81
C LYS A 219 -4.84 -5.12 -2.63
N THR A 220 -5.89 -4.41 -2.23
CA THR A 220 -5.80 -3.36 -1.21
C THR A 220 -6.75 -3.64 -0.05
N GLY A 221 -6.20 -4.03 1.11
CA GLY A 221 -7.00 -4.23 2.32
C GLY A 221 -7.51 -2.92 2.91
N GLU A 222 -6.62 -1.98 3.17
CA GLU A 222 -6.95 -0.71 3.86
C GLU A 222 -7.85 0.21 3.01
N ALA A 223 -7.68 0.23 1.68
CA ALA A 223 -8.46 1.06 0.75
C ALA A 223 -9.76 0.41 0.23
N ALA A 224 -10.11 -0.78 0.73
CA ALA A 224 -11.26 -1.54 0.21
C ALA A 224 -12.60 -0.82 0.40
N THR A 225 -12.72 0.00 1.45
CA THR A 225 -13.96 0.71 1.78
C THR A 225 -14.20 1.88 0.82
N GLU A 226 -13.17 2.67 0.54
CA GLU A 226 -13.26 3.82 -0.36
C GLU A 226 -13.44 3.38 -1.82
N LEU A 227 -12.83 2.26 -2.21
CA LEU A 227 -13.09 1.63 -3.50
C LEU A 227 -14.53 1.13 -3.62
N ALA A 228 -15.13 0.58 -2.56
CA ALA A 228 -16.53 0.16 -2.56
C ALA A 228 -17.51 1.35 -2.62
N ASP A 229 -17.18 2.48 -1.98
CA ASP A 229 -17.95 3.71 -2.11
C ASP A 229 -17.88 4.27 -3.54
N LEU A 230 -16.71 4.23 -4.17
CA LEU A 230 -16.56 4.61 -5.58
C LEU A 230 -17.40 3.73 -6.51
N GLU A 231 -17.36 2.40 -6.31
CA GLU A 231 -18.15 1.44 -7.09
C GLU A 231 -19.64 1.80 -7.06
N LYS A 232 -20.19 2.07 -5.88
CA LYS A 232 -21.59 2.50 -5.72
C LYS A 232 -21.90 3.80 -6.44
N LYS A 233 -20.96 4.74 -6.49
CA LYS A 233 -21.14 6.03 -7.16
C LYS A 233 -21.05 5.91 -8.67
N ILE A 234 -20.18 5.05 -9.19
CA ILE A 234 -20.15 4.72 -10.61
C ILE A 234 -21.46 4.03 -11.02
N GLU A 235 -21.98 3.12 -10.20
CA GLU A 235 -23.29 2.52 -10.44
C GLU A 235 -24.43 3.56 -10.38
N GLY A 236 -24.37 4.49 -9.42
CA GLY A 236 -25.30 5.63 -9.37
C GLY A 236 -25.23 6.50 -10.62
N LEU A 237 -24.03 6.80 -11.10
CA LEU A 237 -23.80 7.53 -12.34
C LEU A 237 -24.35 6.78 -13.55
N ARG A 238 -24.15 5.46 -13.62
CA ARG A 238 -24.73 4.61 -14.67
C ARG A 238 -26.24 4.79 -14.75
N ASN A 239 -26.93 4.63 -13.62
CA ASN A 239 -28.37 4.79 -13.54
C ASN A 239 -28.84 6.21 -13.97
N GLN A 240 -28.05 7.24 -13.68
CA GLN A 240 -28.35 8.62 -14.13
C GLN A 240 -28.16 8.80 -15.64
N VAL A 241 -27.08 8.24 -16.21
CA VAL A 241 -26.78 8.30 -17.65
C VAL A 241 -27.81 7.50 -18.45
N ASP A 242 -28.16 6.29 -18.02
CA ASP A 242 -29.19 5.43 -18.65
C ASP A 242 -30.57 6.10 -18.61
N GLY A 243 -30.88 6.73 -17.47
CA GLY A 243 -32.12 7.46 -17.24
C GLY A 243 -32.19 8.83 -17.90
N LEU A 244 -31.09 9.32 -18.49
CA LEU A 244 -31.06 10.64 -19.12
C LEU A 244 -32.00 10.65 -20.34
N ARG A 245 -32.94 11.57 -20.30
CA ARG A 245 -33.87 11.87 -21.39
C ARG A 245 -33.98 13.37 -21.56
N PHE A 246 -33.75 13.83 -22.77
CA PHE A 246 -34.02 15.21 -23.15
C PHE A 246 -35.53 15.35 -23.33
N THR A 247 -36.16 16.20 -22.53
CA THR A 247 -37.61 16.44 -22.59
C THR A 247 -37.88 17.93 -22.73
N ALA A 248 -38.84 18.29 -23.58
CA ALA A 248 -39.33 19.66 -23.63
C ALA A 248 -39.88 20.09 -22.25
N PRO A 249 -39.59 21.31 -21.78
CA PRO A 249 -40.21 21.86 -20.58
C PRO A 249 -41.74 21.87 -20.67
N ALA A 250 -42.39 21.78 -19.50
CA ALA A 250 -43.84 21.78 -19.38
C ALA A 250 -44.49 23.15 -19.71
N ASP A 251 -43.72 24.23 -19.64
CA ASP A 251 -44.18 25.56 -20.07
C ASP A 251 -44.47 25.53 -21.58
N THR A 252 -45.63 26.00 -22.02
CA THR A 252 -45.95 26.01 -23.46
C THR A 252 -45.29 27.15 -24.21
N GLU A 253 -44.59 28.07 -23.54
CA GLU A 253 -44.02 29.27 -24.15
C GLU A 253 -42.48 29.32 -24.20
N TRP A 254 -41.77 28.35 -23.60
CA TRP A 254 -40.29 28.37 -23.50
C TRP A 254 -39.59 28.49 -24.86
N TRP A 255 -40.19 27.97 -25.92
CA TRP A 255 -39.63 27.96 -27.27
C TRP A 255 -39.86 29.27 -28.04
N ARG A 256 -40.60 30.24 -27.50
CA ARG A 256 -40.88 31.52 -28.19
C ARG A 256 -39.66 32.41 -28.33
N THR A 257 -38.69 32.29 -27.44
CA THR A 257 -37.46 33.10 -27.45
C THR A 257 -36.24 32.20 -27.58
N VAL A 258 -35.17 32.74 -28.17
CA VAL A 258 -33.88 32.03 -28.21
C VAL A 258 -33.34 31.81 -26.80
N SER A 259 -33.52 32.78 -25.89
CA SER A 259 -33.10 32.64 -24.49
C SER A 259 -33.90 31.58 -23.74
N GLY A 260 -35.20 31.43 -24.01
CA GLY A 260 -36.04 30.38 -23.42
C GLY A 260 -35.61 28.97 -23.87
N LYS A 261 -35.28 28.79 -25.16
CA LYS A 261 -34.69 27.55 -25.69
C LYS A 261 -33.37 27.21 -25.01
N ALA A 262 -32.45 28.17 -25.00
CA ALA A 262 -31.14 28.00 -24.38
C ALA A 262 -31.23 27.72 -22.87
N GLY A 263 -32.10 28.43 -22.15
CA GLY A 263 -32.30 28.25 -20.71
C GLY A 263 -32.90 26.88 -20.36
N SER A 264 -33.82 26.38 -21.19
CA SER A 264 -34.44 25.07 -21.01
C SER A 264 -33.45 23.92 -21.18
N ILE A 265 -32.61 24.00 -22.22
CA ILE A 265 -31.52 23.05 -22.45
C ILE A 265 -30.46 23.18 -21.36
N GLY A 266 -30.15 24.40 -20.92
CA GLY A 266 -29.25 24.66 -19.79
C GLY A 266 -29.70 24.00 -18.49
N ALA A 267 -31.00 24.07 -18.15
CA ALA A 267 -31.54 23.44 -16.95
C ALA A 267 -31.45 21.90 -16.99
N MET A 268 -31.65 21.28 -18.16
CA MET A 268 -31.44 19.83 -18.34
C MET A 268 -29.96 19.45 -18.16
N MET A 269 -29.06 20.26 -18.69
CA MET A 269 -27.61 20.06 -18.53
C MET A 269 -27.14 20.25 -17.10
N GLU A 270 -27.76 21.16 -16.32
CA GLU A 270 -27.42 21.40 -14.93
C GLU A 270 -27.74 20.19 -14.04
N ALA A 271 -28.87 19.50 -14.29
CA ALA A 271 -29.22 18.28 -13.57
C ALA A 271 -28.21 17.14 -13.82
N LEU A 272 -27.76 16.98 -15.07
CA LEU A 272 -26.71 16.01 -15.42
C LEU A 272 -25.34 16.41 -14.83
N ALA A 273 -25.01 17.70 -14.89
CA ALA A 273 -23.78 18.24 -14.31
C ALA A 273 -23.70 17.95 -12.81
N GLY A 274 -24.83 17.98 -12.08
CA GLY A 274 -24.89 17.58 -10.67
C GLY A 274 -24.43 16.13 -10.43
N GLY A 275 -24.88 15.20 -11.27
CA GLY A 275 -24.47 13.78 -11.21
C GLY A 275 -22.99 13.57 -11.52
N ILE A 276 -22.48 14.23 -12.57
CA ILE A 276 -21.06 14.24 -12.93
C ILE A 276 -20.22 14.85 -11.79
N GLN A 277 -20.71 15.91 -11.15
CA GLN A 277 -20.01 16.59 -10.06
C GLN A 277 -19.85 15.70 -8.82
N ASP A 278 -20.82 14.84 -8.50
CA ASP A 278 -20.71 13.90 -7.38
C ASP A 278 -19.71 12.76 -7.66
N ALA A 279 -19.65 12.28 -8.90
CA ALA A 279 -18.59 11.38 -9.35
C ALA A 279 -17.20 12.07 -9.28
N ALA A 280 -17.11 13.33 -9.73
CA ALA A 280 -15.88 14.13 -9.67
C ALA A 280 -15.40 14.38 -8.21
N LYS A 281 -16.30 14.66 -7.26
CA LYS A 281 -15.93 14.77 -5.83
C LYS A 281 -15.29 13.48 -5.30
N SER A 282 -15.79 12.33 -5.75
CA SER A 282 -15.29 11.03 -5.31
C SER A 282 -13.96 10.69 -5.94
N GLN A 283 -13.75 11.12 -7.18
CA GLN A 283 -12.44 11.12 -7.82
C GLN A 283 -11.43 11.99 -7.06
N VAL A 284 -11.81 13.19 -6.59
CA VAL A 284 -10.94 14.04 -5.76
C VAL A 284 -10.54 13.32 -4.48
N ASN A 285 -11.47 12.61 -3.84
CA ASN A 285 -11.16 11.80 -2.65
C ASN A 285 -10.15 10.68 -2.96
N LEU A 286 -10.28 9.99 -4.10
CA LEU A 286 -9.33 8.96 -4.52
C LEU A 286 -7.96 9.52 -4.89
N ALA A 287 -7.92 10.65 -5.60
CA ALA A 287 -6.68 11.35 -5.89
C ALA A 287 -6.00 11.79 -4.58
N THR A 288 -6.78 12.25 -3.60
CA THR A 288 -6.28 12.59 -2.26
C THR A 288 -5.73 11.36 -1.53
N LEU A 289 -6.42 10.21 -1.58
CA LEU A 289 -5.93 8.95 -1.01
C LEU A 289 -4.64 8.48 -1.69
N GLN A 290 -4.58 8.54 -3.02
CA GLN A 290 -3.39 8.22 -3.80
C GLN A 290 -2.22 9.12 -3.40
N GLN A 291 -2.46 10.42 -3.27
CA GLN A 291 -1.45 11.39 -2.86
C GLN A 291 -0.97 11.12 -1.42
N LYS A 292 -1.90 10.86 -0.48
CA LYS A 292 -1.56 10.48 0.90
C LYS A 292 -0.75 9.19 0.96
N ALA A 293 -1.10 8.17 0.19
CA ALA A 293 -0.36 6.92 0.12
C ALA A 293 1.06 7.13 -0.43
N LEU A 294 1.21 7.99 -1.45
CA LEU A 294 2.49 8.31 -2.05
C LEU A 294 3.38 9.15 -1.12
N GLU A 295 2.80 10.09 -0.39
CA GLU A 295 3.50 10.89 0.62
C GLU A 295 3.91 10.01 1.82
N ALA A 296 3.04 9.13 2.30
CA ALA A 296 3.36 8.17 3.34
C ALA A 296 4.48 7.21 2.90
N ALA A 297 4.47 6.75 1.64
CA ALA A 297 5.53 5.92 1.08
C ALA A 297 6.87 6.68 1.01
N ARG A 298 6.86 7.97 0.61
CA ARG A 298 8.08 8.81 0.63
C ARG A 298 8.63 8.99 2.04
N GLN A 299 7.75 9.28 3.01
CA GLN A 299 8.18 9.44 4.40
C GLN A 299 8.78 8.14 4.96
N GLN A 300 8.25 6.98 4.56
CA GLN A 300 8.81 5.70 4.92
C GLN A 300 10.09 5.32 4.19
N GLU A 301 10.27 5.78 2.96
CA GLU A 301 11.52 5.60 2.25
C GLU A 301 12.65 6.37 2.95
N ILE A 302 12.37 7.59 3.43
CA ILE A 302 13.29 8.37 4.26
C ILE A 302 13.60 7.62 5.57
N SER A 303 12.60 7.08 6.26
CA SER A 303 12.84 6.33 7.50
C SER A 303 13.58 5.01 7.26
N SER A 304 13.29 4.28 6.16
CA SER A 304 14.03 3.08 5.76
C SER A 304 15.50 3.40 5.49
N GLN A 305 15.80 4.50 4.81
CA GLN A 305 17.17 4.97 4.59
C GLN A 305 17.88 5.32 5.91
N ALA A 306 17.21 5.98 6.84
CA ALA A 306 17.78 6.30 8.15
C ALA A 306 18.10 5.02 8.96
N VAL A 307 17.21 4.03 8.96
CA VAL A 307 17.45 2.74 9.62
C VAL A 307 18.57 1.97 8.92
N ALA A 308 18.64 2.00 7.59
CA ALA A 308 19.73 1.37 6.83
C ALA A 308 21.09 1.99 7.15
N ALA A 309 21.17 3.31 7.30
CA ALA A 309 22.39 3.99 7.72
C ALA A 309 22.83 3.57 9.13
N GLU A 310 21.90 3.41 10.07
CA GLU A 310 22.20 2.95 11.42
C GLU A 310 22.66 1.47 11.44
N LEU A 311 22.06 0.61 10.61
CA LEU A 311 22.53 -0.77 10.43
C LEU A 311 23.96 -0.83 9.89
N ALA A 312 24.29 0.02 8.90
CA ALA A 312 25.65 0.12 8.37
C ALA A 312 26.65 0.61 9.44
N ARG A 313 26.24 1.56 10.29
CA ARG A 313 27.06 2.05 11.42
C ARG A 313 27.39 0.92 12.41
N LEU A 314 26.39 0.11 12.79
CA LEU A 314 26.57 -1.04 13.68
C LEU A 314 27.47 -2.13 13.08
N GLU A 315 27.40 -2.33 11.77
CA GLU A 315 28.27 -3.26 11.05
C GLU A 315 29.74 -2.77 11.06
N GLU A 316 29.95 -1.47 10.90
CA GLU A 316 31.29 -0.88 10.94
C GLU A 316 31.90 -0.89 12.35
N GLU A 317 31.10 -0.62 13.38
CA GLU A 317 31.49 -0.83 14.78
C GLU A 317 31.87 -2.30 15.05
N THR A 318 31.13 -3.24 14.47
CA THR A 318 31.43 -4.68 14.59
C THR A 318 32.76 -5.03 13.92
N LYS A 319 33.02 -4.52 12.71
CA LYS A 319 34.31 -4.71 12.03
C LYS A 319 35.46 -4.13 12.84
N ALA A 320 35.27 -2.94 13.42
CA ALA A 320 36.28 -2.32 14.27
C ALA A 320 36.59 -3.18 15.51
N LEU A 321 35.56 -3.71 16.19
CA LEU A 321 35.76 -4.62 17.32
C LEU A 321 36.40 -5.95 16.92
N GLN A 322 36.02 -6.53 15.78
CA GLN A 322 36.66 -7.75 15.26
C GLN A 322 38.14 -7.50 14.96
N SER A 323 38.49 -6.33 14.40
CA SER A 323 39.88 -5.94 14.15
C SER A 323 40.66 -5.79 15.46
N GLN A 324 40.11 -5.09 16.46
CA GLN A 324 40.73 -4.95 17.78
C GLN A 324 40.94 -6.31 18.45
N LEU A 325 39.94 -7.21 18.39
CA LEU A 325 40.08 -8.58 18.91
C LEU A 325 41.11 -9.40 18.13
N GLY A 326 41.25 -9.16 16.82
CA GLY A 326 42.27 -9.78 15.97
C GLY A 326 43.69 -9.44 16.39
N GLU A 327 43.94 -8.20 16.85
CA GLU A 327 45.25 -7.78 17.37
C GLU A 327 45.67 -8.56 18.63
N PHE A 328 44.72 -8.90 19.49
CA PHE A 328 44.97 -9.76 20.66
C PHE A 328 45.00 -11.26 20.33
N GLY A 329 44.47 -11.63 19.16
CA GLY A 329 44.18 -13.01 18.75
C GLY A 329 45.32 -13.76 18.06
N GLY A 330 46.47 -13.12 17.76
CA GLY A 330 47.72 -13.73 17.26
C GLY A 330 47.56 -14.94 16.31
N PRO A 331 47.54 -16.19 16.82
CA PRO A 331 47.41 -17.40 15.98
C PRO A 331 45.99 -17.71 15.48
N LEU A 332 44.94 -17.13 16.07
CA LEU A 332 43.56 -17.29 15.61
C LEU A 332 43.28 -16.22 14.55
N LYS A 333 43.43 -16.56 13.27
CA LYS A 333 42.90 -15.73 12.18
C LYS A 333 41.38 -15.65 12.35
N ILE A 334 40.90 -14.60 13.02
CA ILE A 334 39.47 -14.35 13.19
C ILE A 334 38.95 -13.97 11.81
N VAL A 335 38.18 -14.86 11.19
CA VAL A 335 37.44 -14.55 9.96
C VAL A 335 36.42 -13.48 10.32
N ALA A 336 36.55 -12.30 9.71
CA ALA A 336 35.59 -11.23 9.88
C ALA A 336 34.24 -11.67 9.28
N LEU A 337 33.28 -11.97 10.15
CA LEU A 337 31.94 -12.41 9.74
C LEU A 337 30.99 -11.20 9.76
N PRO A 338 30.14 -11.03 8.73
CA PRO A 338 29.10 -10.00 8.73
C PRO A 338 28.21 -10.12 9.95
N LEU A 339 27.75 -8.98 10.49
CA LEU A 339 26.94 -8.96 11.71
C LEU A 339 25.62 -9.73 11.51
N ALA A 340 25.05 -9.67 10.30
CA ALA A 340 23.87 -10.46 9.91
C ALA A 340 24.06 -11.98 10.03
N THR A 341 25.29 -12.47 9.86
CA THR A 341 25.63 -13.90 10.00
C THR A 341 25.97 -14.25 11.45
N LEU A 342 26.63 -13.34 12.16
CA LEU A 342 27.13 -13.55 13.52
C LEU A 342 26.02 -13.44 14.56
N ALA A 343 25.12 -12.45 14.43
CA ALA A 343 24.04 -12.19 15.38
C ALA A 343 23.15 -13.43 15.64
N PRO A 344 22.65 -14.17 14.62
CA PRO A 344 21.90 -15.40 14.85
C PRO A 344 22.70 -16.51 15.55
N LEU A 345 24.03 -16.53 15.40
CA LEU A 345 24.93 -17.55 15.99
C LEU A 345 25.36 -17.25 17.42
N LEU A 346 25.04 -16.06 17.93
CA LEU A 346 25.44 -15.61 19.26
C LEU A 346 25.11 -16.60 20.40
N PRO A 347 23.95 -17.27 20.44
CA PRO A 347 23.67 -18.27 21.49
C PRO A 347 24.71 -19.40 21.53
N MET A 348 25.17 -19.87 20.38
CA MET A 348 26.22 -20.89 20.27
C MET A 348 27.59 -20.35 20.64
N ILE A 349 27.93 -19.13 20.20
CA ILE A 349 29.20 -18.48 20.56
C ILE A 349 29.31 -18.36 22.09
N ILE A 350 28.24 -17.94 22.76
CA ILE A 350 28.17 -17.86 24.23
C ILE A 350 28.36 -19.24 24.88
N ALA A 351 27.67 -20.28 24.39
CA ALA A 351 27.79 -21.62 24.92
C ALA A 351 29.18 -22.23 24.72
N VAL A 352 29.80 -22.04 23.55
CA VAL A 352 31.15 -22.53 23.25
C VAL A 352 32.18 -21.80 24.10
N ALA A 353 32.15 -20.47 24.16
CA ALA A 353 33.10 -19.70 24.97
C ALA A 353 33.00 -20.06 26.46
N SER A 354 31.77 -20.19 26.97
CA SER A 354 31.54 -20.61 28.36
C SER A 354 31.96 -22.06 28.60
N GLY A 355 31.67 -22.96 27.66
CA GLY A 355 32.08 -24.36 27.69
C GLY A 355 33.59 -24.53 27.73
N VAL A 356 34.33 -23.86 26.84
CA VAL A 356 35.80 -23.90 26.79
C VAL A 356 36.41 -23.41 28.10
N ALA A 357 35.95 -22.27 28.63
CA ALA A 357 36.44 -21.77 29.91
C ALA A 357 36.13 -22.74 31.07
N THR A 358 34.94 -23.35 31.07
CA THR A 358 34.54 -24.38 32.04
C THR A 358 35.46 -25.60 31.99
N LEU A 359 35.80 -26.07 30.78
CA LEU A 359 36.71 -27.19 30.57
C LEU A 359 38.15 -26.88 30.99
N LEU A 360 38.65 -25.67 30.72
CA LEU A 360 39.98 -25.23 31.14
C LEU A 360 40.08 -25.18 32.67
N THR A 361 39.07 -24.63 33.36
CA THR A 361 39.01 -24.64 34.82
C THR A 361 38.96 -26.06 35.38
N ALA A 362 38.16 -26.95 34.77
CA ALA A 362 38.10 -28.35 35.17
C ALA A 362 39.45 -29.07 34.99
N ALA A 363 40.18 -28.78 33.91
CA ALA A 363 41.51 -29.32 33.67
C ALA A 363 42.54 -28.79 34.69
N ALA A 364 42.49 -27.51 35.03
CA ALA A 364 43.36 -26.92 36.05
C ALA A 364 43.10 -27.54 37.43
N LEU A 365 41.83 -27.70 37.83
CA LEU A 365 41.44 -28.40 39.06
C LEU A 365 41.99 -29.83 39.10
N ARG A 366 41.85 -30.58 38.00
CA ARG A 366 42.39 -31.94 37.89
C ARG A 366 43.91 -31.96 38.09
N LYS A 367 44.66 -31.02 37.51
CA LYS A 367 46.11 -30.91 37.69
C LYS A 367 46.49 -30.61 39.14
N MET A 368 45.74 -29.76 39.83
CA MET A 368 45.95 -29.47 41.26
C MET A 368 45.74 -30.70 42.13
N CYS A 369 44.69 -31.47 41.86
CA CYS A 369 44.43 -32.74 42.55
C CYS A 369 45.61 -33.70 42.42
N LEU A 370 46.12 -33.85 41.19
CA LEU A 370 47.30 -34.69 40.93
C LEU A 370 48.54 -34.18 41.65
N ALA A 371 48.78 -32.86 41.65
CA ALA A 371 49.92 -32.27 42.36
C ALA A 371 49.84 -32.52 43.88
N VAL A 372 48.66 -32.35 44.49
CA VAL A 372 48.46 -32.63 45.92
C VAL A 372 48.68 -34.10 46.25
N SER A 373 48.24 -35.05 45.41
CA SER A 373 48.50 -36.48 45.65
C SER A 373 49.98 -36.87 45.56
N LEU A 374 50.81 -36.05 44.91
CA LEU A 374 52.23 -36.32 44.70
C LEU A 374 53.13 -35.58 45.70
N SER A 375 52.58 -34.67 46.52
CA SER A 375 53.33 -33.91 47.53
C SER A 375 53.51 -34.69 48.84
N ALA A 376 54.60 -34.40 49.57
CA ALA A 376 54.79 -34.86 50.94
C ALA A 376 53.66 -34.42 51.89
N ALA A 377 53.42 -35.19 52.97
CA ALA A 377 52.32 -35.00 53.91
C ALA A 377 52.27 -33.58 54.52
N ASP A 378 53.43 -33.02 54.89
CA ASP A 378 53.53 -31.67 55.47
C ASP A 378 53.07 -30.58 54.50
N ASP A 379 53.32 -30.76 53.20
CA ASP A 379 52.88 -29.83 52.18
C ASP A 379 51.42 -30.06 51.78
N GLN A 380 50.94 -31.30 51.79
CA GLN A 380 49.52 -31.60 51.60
C GLN A 380 48.65 -30.85 52.62
N ALA A 381 49.06 -30.80 53.89
CA ALA A 381 48.34 -30.07 54.95
C ALA A 381 48.17 -28.57 54.62
N LYS A 382 49.14 -27.97 53.91
CA LYS A 382 49.10 -26.56 53.47
C LYS A 382 48.27 -26.37 52.19
N LEU A 383 48.27 -27.35 51.28
CA LEU A 383 47.64 -27.25 49.97
C LEU A 383 46.15 -27.67 49.98
N LYS A 384 45.75 -28.65 50.80
CA LYS A 384 44.37 -29.16 50.90
C LYS A 384 43.32 -28.07 51.22
N PRO A 385 43.55 -27.11 52.15
CA PRO A 385 42.58 -26.03 52.41
C PRO A 385 42.28 -25.18 51.19
N TRP A 386 43.29 -24.90 50.37
CA TRP A 386 43.12 -24.12 49.14
C TRP A 386 42.37 -24.93 48.06
N LEU A 387 42.68 -26.22 47.92
CA LEU A 387 41.97 -27.12 47.00
C LEU A 387 40.48 -27.23 47.39
N ALA A 388 40.18 -27.32 48.69
CA ALA A 388 38.81 -27.31 49.19
C ALA A 388 38.10 -25.98 48.90
N ASP A 389 38.75 -24.84 49.10
CA ASP A 389 38.17 -23.52 48.83
C ASP A 389 37.77 -23.35 47.35
N ILE A 390 38.67 -23.69 46.42
CA ILE A 390 38.41 -23.53 44.98
C ILE A 390 37.38 -24.55 44.45
N ALA A 391 37.34 -25.76 45.03
CA ALA A 391 36.33 -26.78 44.76
C ALA A 391 34.94 -26.40 45.29
N GLY A 392 34.85 -25.40 46.18
CA GLY A 392 33.58 -24.86 46.68
C GLY A 392 33.28 -25.19 48.15
N ARG A 393 34.28 -25.57 48.95
CA ARG A 393 34.23 -25.85 50.41
C ARG A 393 33.35 -27.02 50.84
N SER A 394 32.20 -27.23 50.20
CA SER A 394 31.26 -28.32 50.46
C SER A 394 30.51 -28.71 49.17
N LEU A 395 30.07 -29.97 49.10
CA LEU A 395 29.28 -30.50 47.98
C LEU A 395 27.97 -29.70 47.71
N PRO A 396 27.15 -29.34 48.72
CA PRO A 396 25.93 -28.56 48.48
C PRO A 396 26.23 -27.16 47.94
N PHE A 397 27.25 -26.47 48.46
CA PHE A 397 27.62 -25.14 47.97
C PHE A 397 28.12 -25.18 46.52
N MET A 398 28.98 -26.15 46.19
CA MET A 398 29.44 -26.39 44.81
C MET A 398 28.29 -26.68 43.85
N THR A 399 27.33 -27.51 44.27
CA THR A 399 26.15 -27.87 43.48
C THR A 399 25.27 -26.64 43.24
N LEU A 400 24.98 -25.86 44.28
CA LEU A 400 24.23 -24.62 44.17
C LEU A 400 24.91 -23.63 43.20
N ARG A 401 26.23 -23.41 43.34
CA ARG A 401 27.00 -22.53 42.44
C ARG A 401 26.91 -22.99 40.99
N THR A 402 27.00 -24.30 40.74
CA THR A 402 26.95 -24.87 39.39
C THR A 402 25.56 -24.70 38.77
N ILE A 403 24.50 -24.97 39.54
CA ILE A 403 23.11 -24.81 39.11
C ILE A 403 22.83 -23.33 38.82
N LEU A 404 23.20 -22.42 39.74
CA LEU A 404 22.98 -20.98 39.58
C LEU A 404 23.65 -20.46 38.31
N PHE A 405 24.91 -20.83 38.08
CA PHE A 405 25.62 -20.41 36.86
C PHE A 405 24.99 -21.00 35.60
N ALA A 406 24.62 -22.29 35.62
CA ALA A 406 23.96 -22.93 34.47
C ALA A 406 22.63 -22.26 34.16
N ALA A 407 21.83 -21.92 35.17
CA ALA A 407 20.58 -21.20 35.02
C ALA A 407 20.77 -19.78 34.46
N LEU A 408 21.77 -19.03 34.95
CA LEU A 408 22.09 -17.70 34.43
C LEU A 408 22.49 -17.74 32.95
N MET A 409 23.36 -18.69 32.57
CA MET A 409 23.77 -18.84 31.17
C MET A 409 22.62 -19.32 30.29
N ALA A 410 21.79 -20.26 30.76
CA ALA A 410 20.61 -20.69 30.03
C ALA A 410 19.62 -19.53 29.83
N GLY A 411 19.40 -18.72 30.86
CA GLY A 411 18.60 -17.50 30.77
C GLY A 411 19.17 -16.51 29.76
N TRP A 412 20.49 -16.32 29.72
CA TRP A 412 21.15 -15.46 28.74
C TRP A 412 21.03 -16.02 27.31
N ILE A 413 21.24 -17.32 27.10
CA ILE A 413 21.03 -17.99 25.80
C ILE A 413 19.58 -17.79 25.33
N LEU A 414 18.58 -18.00 26.20
CA LEU A 414 17.17 -17.77 25.89
C LEU A 414 16.87 -16.28 25.60
N TRP A 415 17.53 -15.37 26.31
CA TRP A 415 17.41 -13.94 26.03
C TRP A 415 17.98 -13.59 24.65
N THR A 416 19.14 -14.15 24.29
CA THR A 416 19.75 -13.96 22.96
C THR A 416 18.88 -14.52 21.85
N LEU A 417 18.19 -15.64 22.09
CA LEU A 417 17.19 -16.16 21.15
C LEU A 417 16.06 -15.15 20.95
N ARG A 418 15.52 -14.60 22.05
CA ARG A 418 14.43 -13.64 21.98
C ARG A 418 14.82 -12.38 21.20
N THR A 419 16.04 -11.87 21.39
CA THR A 419 16.51 -10.67 20.70
C THR A 419 16.80 -10.94 19.22
N THR A 420 17.36 -12.10 18.87
CA THR A 420 17.79 -12.42 17.50
C THR A 420 16.75 -13.16 16.67
N ARG A 421 15.65 -13.62 17.26
CA ARG A 421 14.53 -14.31 16.56
C ARG A 421 14.03 -13.62 15.28
N PRO A 422 13.97 -12.28 15.18
CA PRO A 422 13.52 -11.62 13.96
C PRO A 422 14.49 -11.76 12.77
N LEU A 423 15.74 -12.15 13.03
CA LEU A 423 16.76 -12.28 12.00
C LEU A 423 16.60 -13.59 11.22
N PRO A 424 16.87 -13.59 9.90
CA PRO A 424 16.86 -14.80 9.11
C PRO A 424 17.95 -15.77 9.58
N SER A 425 17.60 -17.03 9.80
CA SER A 425 18.54 -18.09 10.15
C SER A 425 19.08 -18.77 8.90
N PHE A 426 20.41 -18.77 8.70
CA PHE A 426 21.03 -19.29 7.47
C PHE A 426 21.35 -20.80 7.50
N PHE A 427 21.53 -21.41 8.68
CA PHE A 427 22.06 -22.77 8.79
C PHE A 427 21.11 -23.74 9.51
N VAL A 428 20.60 -23.33 10.66
CA VAL A 428 19.81 -24.16 11.55
C VAL A 428 18.72 -23.26 12.15
N SER A 429 17.52 -23.80 12.37
CA SER A 429 16.47 -23.06 13.07
C SER A 429 16.98 -22.54 14.41
N ALA A 430 16.53 -21.34 14.80
CA ALA A 430 16.97 -20.70 16.03
C ALA A 430 16.69 -21.57 17.29
N THR A 431 15.62 -22.37 17.26
CA THR A 431 15.27 -23.31 18.33
C THR A 431 16.26 -24.46 18.46
N SER A 432 16.65 -25.09 17.35
CA SER A 432 17.64 -26.17 17.35
C SER A 432 19.01 -25.66 17.80
N MET A 433 19.38 -24.44 17.41
CA MET A 433 20.64 -23.81 17.82
C MET A 433 20.71 -23.61 19.34
N VAL A 434 19.61 -23.13 19.95
CA VAL A 434 19.52 -22.98 21.41
C VAL A 434 19.55 -24.32 22.12
N ALA A 435 18.87 -25.34 21.58
CA ALA A 435 18.91 -26.68 22.16
C ALA A 435 20.35 -27.22 22.20
N MET A 436 21.11 -27.09 21.11
CA MET A 436 22.52 -27.48 21.06
C MET A 436 23.37 -26.68 22.05
N ALA A 437 23.17 -25.37 22.15
CA ALA A 437 23.88 -24.49 23.08
C ALA A 437 23.64 -24.90 24.55
N LEU A 438 22.40 -25.21 24.91
CA LEU A 438 22.04 -25.66 26.27
C LEU A 438 22.62 -27.04 26.59
N VAL A 439 22.58 -27.99 25.65
CA VAL A 439 23.19 -29.32 25.82
C VAL A 439 24.69 -29.22 26.05
N LEU A 440 25.39 -28.41 25.24
CA LEU A 440 26.82 -28.18 25.39
C LEU A 440 27.16 -27.57 26.77
N LEU A 441 26.40 -26.55 27.19
CA LEU A 441 26.56 -25.90 28.48
C LEU A 441 26.40 -26.89 29.64
N LEU A 442 25.34 -27.71 29.61
CA LEU A 442 25.07 -28.71 30.64
C LEU A 442 26.19 -29.76 30.71
N ALA A 443 26.63 -30.29 29.56
CA ALA A 443 27.70 -31.28 29.50
C ALA A 443 29.01 -30.75 30.13
N CYS A 444 29.42 -29.52 29.77
CA CYS A 444 30.61 -28.90 30.35
C CYS A 444 30.47 -28.66 31.86
N ARG A 445 29.29 -28.26 32.34
CA ARG A 445 29.03 -28.00 33.77
C ARG A 445 29.02 -29.28 34.60
N ILE A 446 28.45 -30.36 34.09
CA ILE A 446 28.50 -31.68 34.71
C ILE A 446 29.95 -32.14 34.84
N TRP A 447 30.76 -31.96 33.80
CA TRP A 447 32.19 -32.31 33.85
C TRP A 447 32.95 -31.51 34.92
N LEU A 448 32.77 -30.19 34.99
CA LEU A 448 33.39 -29.37 36.02
C LEU A 448 32.97 -29.80 37.43
N TRP A 449 31.68 -30.08 37.63
CA TRP A 449 31.14 -30.54 38.91
C TRP A 449 31.80 -31.87 39.33
N LEU A 450 31.97 -32.82 38.40
CA LEU A 450 32.63 -34.09 38.68
C LEU A 450 34.10 -33.89 39.09
N GLN A 451 34.84 -32.99 38.44
CA GLN A 451 36.23 -32.72 38.81
C GLN A 451 36.33 -32.02 40.17
N ALA A 452 35.46 -31.05 40.44
CA ALA A 452 35.42 -30.35 41.72
C ALA A 452 35.00 -31.27 42.88
N ALA A 453 34.07 -32.21 42.65
CA ALA A 453 33.68 -33.22 43.63
C ALA A 453 34.85 -34.15 44.00
N ARG A 454 35.67 -34.55 43.01
CA ARG A 454 36.88 -35.34 43.25
C ARG A 454 37.92 -34.56 44.05
N ALA A 455 38.15 -33.30 43.68
CA ALA A 455 39.06 -32.40 44.38
C ALA A 455 38.68 -32.24 45.86
N LEU A 456 37.37 -32.07 46.13
CA LEU A 456 36.87 -31.89 47.49
C LEU A 456 37.04 -33.16 48.33
N ARG A 457 36.78 -34.35 47.78
CA ARG A 457 37.00 -35.62 48.49
C ARG A 457 38.47 -35.80 48.87
N GLN A 458 39.37 -35.58 47.92
CA GLN A 458 40.82 -35.68 48.17
C GLN A 458 41.31 -34.67 49.21
N ALA A 459 40.71 -33.48 49.26
CA ALA A 459 41.01 -32.48 50.28
C ALA A 459 40.53 -32.86 51.69
N GLN A 460 39.54 -33.76 51.79
CA GLN A 460 38.92 -34.20 53.05
C GLN A 460 39.49 -35.54 53.58
N GLU A 461 40.23 -36.29 52.76
CA GLU A 461 40.88 -37.52 53.19
C GLU A 461 41.93 -37.23 54.28
N PRO A 462 41.89 -37.93 55.44
CA PRO A 462 42.93 -37.80 56.46
C PRO A 462 44.27 -38.21 55.85
N GLY A 463 45.27 -37.32 55.98
CA GLY A 463 46.60 -37.49 55.41
C GLY A 463 47.51 -38.38 56.23
#